data_AF-A0A836UFT3-F1
#
_entry.id   AF-A0A836UFT3-F1
#
_cell.length_a   1.000
_cell.length_b   1.000
_cell.length_c   1.000
_cell.angle_alpha   90.00
_cell.angle_beta   90.00
_cell.angle_gamma   90.00
#
_symmetry.space_group_name_H-M   'P 1'
#
loop_
_entity.id
_entity.type
_entity.pdbx_description
1 polymer ?
#
loop_
_entity_poly.entity_id
_entity_poly.type
_entity_poly.pdbx_seq_one_letter_code
_entity_poly.pdbx_strand_id
1 'polypeptide(L)'
;MRADPQFKFVLDQTCYIAPFLRAHPEERPFVEEMIAAGRLQITCGMHAMPDVNIPSGESFIRQVLAGKSWCREELGLDVRSGWLLDTFGQHPQIPQLMAKCGFDHNVFQRLGAFDGPTEYWWQGLDGTQLF
;
A
#
# COMPACT_ATOMS: atom_id res chain seq x y z
N MET A 1 17.03 8.10 9.15
CA MET A 1 16.07 8.99 9.85
C MET A 1 16.69 9.70 11.06
N ARG A 2 17.33 8.99 12.01
CA ARG A 2 17.96 9.63 13.17
C ARG A 2 19.13 10.56 12.83
N ALA A 3 19.98 10.16 11.87
CA ALA A 3 21.19 10.92 11.49
C ALA A 3 20.93 12.10 10.54
N ASP A 4 19.81 12.10 9.82
CA ASP A 4 19.49 13.12 8.81
C ASP A 4 18.03 13.54 9.00
N PRO A 5 17.75 14.80 9.41
CA PRO A 5 16.39 15.30 9.64
C PRO A 5 15.57 15.48 8.36
N GLN A 6 16.20 15.59 7.19
CA GLN A 6 15.50 15.76 5.91
C GLN A 6 15.10 14.43 5.28
N PHE A 7 15.75 13.33 5.66
CA PHE A 7 15.46 12.01 5.11
C PHE A 7 14.01 11.60 5.35
N LYS A 8 13.35 11.17 4.26
CA LYS A 8 12.01 10.58 4.24
C LYS A 8 12.09 9.14 3.76
N PHE A 9 11.18 8.31 4.25
CA PHE A 9 11.10 6.90 3.92
C PHE A 9 9.66 6.48 3.70
N VAL A 10 9.47 5.54 2.79
CA VAL A 10 8.20 4.87 2.56
C VAL A 10 8.40 3.39 2.89
N LEU A 11 7.51 2.84 3.70
CA LEU A 11 7.50 1.41 4.02
C LEU A 11 6.20 0.82 3.49
N ASP A 12 6.29 -0.19 2.64
CA ASP A 12 5.16 -0.98 2.22
C ASP A 12 5.01 -2.23 3.11
N GLN A 13 3.78 -2.75 3.17
CA GLN A 13 3.41 -4.03 3.79
C GLN A 13 3.45 -4.07 5.32
N THR A 14 2.29 -4.39 5.90
CA THR A 14 2.18 -4.55 7.36
C THR A 14 2.87 -5.79 7.89
N CYS A 15 3.13 -6.79 7.03
CA CYS A 15 3.81 -8.03 7.40
C CYS A 15 5.25 -7.82 7.90
N TYR A 16 5.87 -6.67 7.64
CA TYR A 16 7.18 -6.31 8.18
C TYR A 16 7.09 -5.47 9.44
N ILE A 17 6.32 -4.39 9.41
CA ILE A 17 6.24 -3.45 10.54
C ILE A 17 5.52 -4.04 11.75
N ALA A 18 4.50 -4.87 11.55
CA ALA A 18 3.73 -5.45 12.65
C ALA A 18 4.59 -6.40 13.50
N PRO A 19 5.32 -7.38 12.92
CA PRO A 19 6.26 -8.19 13.71
C PRO A 19 7.41 -7.37 14.31
N PHE A 20 7.91 -6.35 13.59
CA PHE A 20 8.98 -5.49 14.11
C PHE A 20 8.54 -4.75 15.38
N LEU A 21 7.40 -4.05 15.37
CA LEU A 21 6.91 -3.32 16.54
C LEU A 21 6.52 -4.25 17.70
N ARG A 22 6.14 -5.50 17.41
CA ARG A 22 5.91 -6.51 18.44
C ARG A 22 7.21 -7.00 19.08
N ALA A 23 8.27 -7.15 18.29
CA ALA A 23 9.59 -7.58 18.77
C ALA A 23 10.37 -6.44 19.45
N HIS A 24 10.13 -5.20 19.02
CA HIS A 24 10.81 -3.98 19.46
C HIS A 24 9.80 -2.90 19.90
N PRO A 25 9.02 -3.15 20.97
CA PRO A 25 8.03 -2.19 21.45
C PRO A 25 8.65 -0.84 21.86
N GLU A 26 9.94 -0.82 22.21
CA GLU A 26 10.71 0.39 22.52
C GLU A 26 10.88 1.35 21.34
N GLU A 27 10.79 0.87 20.10
CA GLU A 27 10.90 1.70 18.90
C GLU A 27 9.57 2.32 18.48
N ARG A 28 8.44 1.89 19.06
CA ARG A 28 7.10 2.40 18.71
C ARG A 28 7.00 3.93 18.82
N PRO A 29 7.42 4.60 19.92
CA PRO A 29 7.32 6.05 20.01
C PRO A 29 8.09 6.78 18.89
N PHE A 30 9.25 6.24 18.50
CA PHE A 30 10.03 6.81 17.40
C PHE A 30 9.33 6.65 16.05
N VAL A 31 8.75 5.47 15.79
CA VAL A 31 7.98 5.21 14.56
C VAL A 31 6.77 6.15 14.45
N GLU A 32 6.00 6.29 15.53
CA GLU A 32 4.83 7.18 15.59
C GLU A 32 5.24 8.65 15.42
N GLU A 33 6.35 9.10 16.03
CA GLU A 33 6.91 10.44 15.83
C GLU A 33 7.28 10.68 14.36
N MET A 34 7.95 9.72 13.71
CA MET A 34 8.36 9.86 12.30
C MET A 34 7.16 9.87 11.35
N ILE A 35 6.10 9.13 11.67
CA ILE A 35 4.83 9.14 10.94
C ILE A 35 4.14 10.50 11.09
N ALA A 36 3.97 10.99 12.34
CA ALA A 36 3.35 12.28 12.62
C ALA A 36 4.11 13.45 11.98
N ALA A 37 5.44 13.36 11.90
CA ALA A 37 6.29 14.34 11.23
C ALA A 37 6.27 14.24 9.68
N GLY A 38 5.54 13.27 9.10
CA GLY A 38 5.49 13.05 7.66
C GLY A 38 6.83 12.60 7.06
N ARG A 39 7.69 11.99 7.89
CA ARG A 39 9.02 11.50 7.50
C ARG A 39 9.01 10.02 7.19
N LEU A 40 8.14 9.26 7.85
CA LEU A 40 7.85 7.86 7.53
C LEU A 40 6.41 7.78 7.02
N GLN A 41 6.23 7.27 5.82
CA GLN A 41 4.90 7.01 5.27
C GLN A 41 4.68 5.50 5.13
N ILE A 42 3.56 5.01 5.67
CA ILE A 42 3.10 3.65 5.40
C ILE A 42 2.26 3.68 4.13
N THR A 43 2.62 2.84 3.16
CA THR A 43 1.91 2.72 1.86
C THR A 43 1.39 1.29 1.65
N CYS A 44 0.88 0.99 0.46
CA CYS A 44 0.29 -0.29 0.04
C CYS A 44 -1.08 -0.57 0.69
N GLY A 45 -1.19 -0.42 2.00
CA GLY A 45 -2.41 -0.70 2.76
C GLY A 45 -2.78 -2.19 2.79
N MET A 46 -1.90 -3.08 2.35
CA MET A 46 -2.14 -4.53 2.31
C MET A 46 -1.20 -5.25 3.29
N HIS A 47 -1.55 -6.49 3.66
CA HIS A 47 -0.71 -7.26 4.58
C HIS A 47 0.66 -7.58 3.99
N ALA A 48 0.66 -8.19 2.80
CA ALA A 48 1.81 -8.25 1.90
C ALA A 48 1.40 -7.63 0.56
N MET A 49 2.37 -7.26 -0.28
CA MET A 49 2.10 -6.87 -1.66
C MET A 49 1.70 -8.13 -2.44
N PRO A 50 0.45 -8.26 -2.90
CA PRO A 50 -0.04 -9.51 -3.47
C PRO A 50 0.34 -9.63 -4.96
N ASP A 51 0.40 -10.88 -5.43
CA ASP A 51 0.08 -11.14 -6.84
C ASP A 51 -1.41 -10.87 -7.06
N VAL A 52 -1.76 -10.22 -8.17
CA VAL A 52 -3.15 -9.85 -8.48
C VAL A 52 -3.76 -10.66 -9.61
N ASN A 53 -3.04 -11.64 -10.17
CA ASN A 53 -3.50 -12.39 -11.34
C ASN A 53 -3.95 -13.80 -10.99
N ILE A 54 -3.25 -14.47 -10.06
CA ILE A 54 -3.49 -15.86 -9.67
C ILE A 54 -4.51 -15.95 -8.52
N PRO A 55 -4.41 -15.16 -7.43
CA PRO A 55 -5.38 -15.24 -6.33
C PRO A 55 -6.76 -14.73 -6.74
N SER A 56 -7.80 -15.18 -6.02
CA SER A 56 -9.16 -14.67 -6.20
C SER A 56 -9.31 -13.24 -5.69
N GLY A 57 -10.37 -12.55 -6.13
CA GLY A 57 -10.71 -11.22 -5.61
C GLY A 57 -10.94 -11.19 -4.10
N GLU A 58 -11.48 -12.27 -3.51
CA GLU A 58 -11.62 -12.38 -2.05
C GLU A 58 -10.24 -12.38 -1.36
N SER A 59 -9.25 -13.08 -1.91
CA SER A 59 -7.89 -13.06 -1.36
C SER A 59 -7.28 -11.65 -1.37
N PHE A 60 -7.50 -10.88 -2.45
CA PHE A 60 -7.08 -9.47 -2.49
C PHE A 60 -7.77 -8.65 -1.40
N ILE A 61 -9.10 -8.78 -1.26
CA ILE A 61 -9.87 -8.07 -0.24
C ILE A 61 -9.36 -8.43 1.18
N ARG A 62 -9.00 -9.69 1.43
CA ARG A 62 -8.42 -10.13 2.71
C ARG A 62 -7.06 -9.50 2.99
N GLN A 63 -6.21 -9.34 1.98
CA GLN A 63 -4.93 -8.63 2.11
C GLN A 63 -5.14 -7.18 2.53
N VAL A 64 -6.07 -6.49 1.89
CA VAL A 64 -6.43 -5.10 2.23
C VAL A 64 -7.04 -5.02 3.62
N LEU A 65 -7.99 -5.91 3.95
CA LEU A 65 -8.66 -5.91 5.25
C LEU A 65 -7.64 -6.10 6.39
N ALA A 66 -6.72 -7.06 6.25
CA ALA A 66 -5.69 -7.31 7.25
C ALA A 66 -4.71 -6.11 7.36
N GLY A 67 -4.26 -5.57 6.23
CA GLY A 67 -3.33 -4.44 6.22
C GLY A 67 -3.93 -3.14 6.76
N LYS A 68 -5.03 -2.67 6.16
CA LYS A 68 -5.65 -1.40 6.56
C LYS A 68 -6.21 -1.44 7.99
N SER A 69 -6.76 -2.57 8.44
CA SER A 69 -7.28 -2.67 9.82
C SER A 69 -6.15 -2.58 10.83
N TRP A 70 -5.04 -3.28 10.60
CA TRP A 70 -3.86 -3.16 11.45
C TRP A 70 -3.33 -1.73 11.48
N CYS A 71 -3.15 -1.07 10.33
CA CYS A 71 -2.69 0.32 10.29
C CYS A 71 -3.62 1.28 11.06
N ARG A 72 -4.93 1.08 10.96
CA ARG A 72 -5.92 1.90 11.65
C ARG A 72 -5.92 1.66 13.16
N GLU A 73 -5.90 0.40 13.58
CA GLU A 73 -6.00 0.02 14.99
C GLU A 73 -4.70 0.30 15.76
N GLU A 74 -3.55 0.07 15.13
CA GLU A 74 -2.24 0.11 15.79
C GLU A 74 -1.49 1.43 15.61
N LEU A 75 -1.75 2.15 14.51
CA LEU A 75 -1.05 3.39 14.17
C LEU A 75 -2.00 4.57 13.94
N GLY A 76 -3.33 4.36 13.99
CA GLY A 76 -4.31 5.42 13.71
C GLY A 76 -4.31 5.92 12.27
N LEU A 77 -3.83 5.12 11.31
CA LEU A 77 -3.65 5.53 9.92
C LEU A 77 -4.74 4.98 8.98
N ASP A 78 -5.23 5.82 8.07
CA ASP A 78 -5.96 5.37 6.87
C ASP A 78 -5.03 5.44 5.65
N VAL A 79 -4.51 4.28 5.24
CA VAL A 79 -3.62 4.18 4.07
C VAL A 79 -4.44 4.22 2.78
N ARG A 80 -4.27 5.29 2.00
CA ARG A 80 -5.03 5.55 0.77
C ARG A 80 -4.21 5.39 -0.51
N SER A 81 -2.90 5.14 -0.38
CA SER A 81 -1.98 4.90 -1.50
C SER A 81 -1.74 3.41 -1.72
N GLY A 82 -2.08 2.93 -2.92
CA GLY A 82 -1.69 1.63 -3.43
C GLY A 82 -0.20 1.58 -3.79
N TRP A 83 0.40 0.40 -3.64
CA TRP A 83 1.82 0.17 -3.95
C TRP A 83 2.02 -1.28 -4.38
N LEU A 84 2.03 -1.50 -5.69
CA LEU A 84 2.14 -2.80 -6.35
C LEU A 84 3.36 -2.81 -7.30
N LEU A 85 4.50 -2.28 -6.83
CA LEU A 85 5.71 -2.13 -7.65
C LEU A 85 6.29 -3.47 -8.11
N ASP A 86 6.22 -4.50 -7.28
CA ASP A 86 6.81 -5.82 -7.57
C ASP A 86 5.78 -6.87 -8.01
N THR A 87 4.53 -6.46 -8.25
CA THR A 87 3.48 -7.35 -8.74
C THR A 87 3.59 -7.54 -10.25
N PHE A 88 3.80 -8.78 -10.72
CA PHE A 88 3.97 -9.11 -12.14
C PHE A 88 2.65 -9.01 -12.92
N GLY A 89 2.45 -7.94 -13.67
CA GLY A 89 1.19 -7.67 -14.36
C GLY A 89 0.12 -7.10 -13.42
N GLN A 90 -0.98 -6.63 -14.01
CA GLN A 90 -2.06 -5.97 -13.27
C GLN A 90 -3.42 -6.42 -13.81
N HIS A 91 -4.24 -7.01 -12.95
CA HIS A 91 -5.57 -7.49 -13.34
C HIS A 91 -6.52 -6.30 -13.59
N PRO A 92 -7.33 -6.28 -14.66
CA PRO A 92 -8.15 -5.11 -15.05
C PRO A 92 -9.28 -4.75 -14.07
N GLN A 93 -9.55 -5.57 -13.06
CA GLN A 93 -10.52 -5.27 -11.99
C GLN A 93 -9.91 -4.46 -10.83
N ILE A 94 -8.58 -4.29 -10.78
CA ILE A 94 -7.90 -3.65 -9.65
C ILE A 94 -8.37 -2.21 -9.39
N PRO A 95 -8.65 -1.35 -10.39
CA PRO A 95 -9.21 -0.02 -10.14
C PRO A 95 -10.48 -0.06 -9.29
N GLN A 96 -11.42 -0.95 -9.63
CA GLN A 96 -12.67 -1.10 -8.89
C GLN A 96 -12.42 -1.59 -7.46
N LEU A 97 -11.61 -2.65 -7.30
CA LEU A 97 -11.35 -3.25 -6.00
C LEU A 97 -10.66 -2.27 -5.05
N MET A 98 -9.64 -1.55 -5.55
CA MET A 98 -8.90 -0.57 -4.78
C MET A 98 -9.78 0.63 -4.41
N ALA A 99 -10.53 1.19 -5.36
CA ALA A 99 -11.44 2.31 -5.09
C ALA A 99 -12.50 1.94 -4.02
N LYS A 100 -13.10 0.74 -4.12
CA LYS A 100 -14.06 0.24 -3.11
C LYS A 100 -13.44 0.00 -1.73
N CYS A 101 -12.13 -0.21 -1.68
CA CYS A 101 -11.37 -0.31 -0.44
C CYS A 101 -10.87 1.04 0.10
N GLY A 102 -11.22 2.15 -0.57
CA GLY A 102 -10.85 3.50 -0.16
C GLY A 102 -9.40 3.87 -0.49
N PHE A 103 -8.82 3.30 -1.55
CA PHE A 103 -7.59 3.82 -2.14
C PHE A 103 -7.93 4.92 -3.15
N ASP A 104 -7.07 5.93 -3.23
CA ASP A 104 -7.21 7.05 -4.18
C ASP A 104 -6.38 6.85 -5.45
N HIS A 105 -5.24 6.17 -5.30
CA HIS A 105 -4.28 5.97 -6.37
C HIS A 105 -3.47 4.69 -6.16
N ASN A 106 -2.82 4.20 -7.20
CA ASN A 106 -1.93 3.05 -7.14
C ASN A 106 -0.66 3.25 -7.97
N VAL A 107 0.49 2.90 -7.40
CA VAL A 107 1.78 2.91 -8.11
C VAL A 107 2.19 1.47 -8.42
N PHE A 108 2.52 1.18 -9.68
CA PHE A 108 2.91 -0.14 -10.16
C PHE A 108 3.94 -0.03 -11.29
N GLN A 109 4.76 -1.07 -11.49
CA GLN A 109 5.88 -1.02 -12.43
C GLN A 109 5.90 -2.16 -13.45
N ARG A 110 5.57 -3.40 -13.05
CA ARG A 110 5.85 -4.58 -13.89
C ARG A 110 4.73 -4.87 -14.91
N LEU A 111 4.59 -4.01 -15.91
CA LEU A 111 3.59 -4.13 -16.99
C LEU A 111 4.11 -4.76 -18.29
N GLY A 112 5.42 -5.01 -18.40
CA GLY A 112 6.04 -5.39 -19.66
C GLY A 112 6.16 -4.18 -20.60
N ALA A 113 6.10 -4.41 -21.92
CA ALA A 113 6.15 -3.33 -22.91
C ALA A 113 4.84 -2.53 -22.89
N PHE A 114 4.86 -1.37 -22.25
CA PHE A 114 3.74 -0.44 -22.20
C PHE A 114 4.13 0.86 -22.91
N ASP A 115 3.41 1.21 -23.97
CA ASP A 115 3.63 2.41 -24.77
C ASP A 115 2.51 3.42 -24.50
N GLY A 116 2.54 4.00 -23.30
CA GLY A 116 1.53 4.92 -22.80
C GLY A 116 2.09 5.86 -21.73
N PRO A 117 1.27 6.81 -21.23
CA PRO A 117 1.70 7.74 -20.19
C PRO A 117 2.02 7.01 -18.89
N THR A 118 3.00 7.50 -18.14
CA THR A 118 3.40 6.96 -16.83
C THR A 118 2.34 7.20 -15.76
N GLU A 119 1.61 8.30 -15.84
CA GLU A 119 0.50 8.67 -14.97
C GLU A 119 -0.81 8.76 -15.76
N TYR A 120 -1.85 8.05 -15.33
CA TYR A 120 -3.13 8.03 -16.03
C TYR A 120 -4.26 7.55 -15.13
N TRP A 121 -5.48 7.97 -15.46
CA TRP A 121 -6.68 7.39 -14.87
C TRP A 121 -6.91 5.99 -15.45
N TRP A 122 -6.65 4.97 -14.65
CA TRP A 122 -6.90 3.59 -15.03
C TRP A 122 -8.37 3.23 -14.80
N GLN A 123 -9.08 2.95 -15.89
CA GLN A 123 -10.47 2.50 -15.87
C GLN A 123 -10.56 0.97 -15.75
N GLY A 124 -11.26 0.49 -14.72
CA GLY A 124 -11.57 -0.91 -14.52
C GLY A 124 -12.72 -1.41 -15.40
N LEU A 125 -12.94 -2.72 -15.37
CA LEU A 125 -13.96 -3.39 -16.20
C LEU A 125 -15.40 -2.87 -16.00
N ASP A 126 -15.70 -2.30 -14.82
CA ASP A 126 -17.02 -1.75 -14.48
C ASP A 126 -17.15 -0.24 -14.74
N GLY A 127 -16.10 0.39 -15.30
CA GLY A 127 -16.03 1.83 -15.51
C GLY A 127 -15.51 2.62 -14.31
N THR A 128 -15.23 2.00 -13.16
CA THR A 128 -14.57 2.68 -12.04
C THR A 128 -13.18 3.15 -12.45
N GLN A 129 -12.81 4.38 -12.09
CA GLN A 129 -11.48 4.94 -12.35
C GLN A 129 -10.66 5.04 -11.06
N LEU A 130 -9.37 4.75 -11.16
CA LEU A 130 -8.35 4.95 -10.12
C LEU A 130 -7.15 5.66 -10.74
N PHE A 131 -6.53 6.59 -10.02
CA PHE A 131 -5.31 7.27 -10.49
C PHE A 131 -4.05 6.41 -10.31
#